data_AF-A0A1U6J0E9-F1
#
_entry.id   AF-A0A1U6J0E9-F1
#
_cell.length_a   1.000
_cell.length_b   1.000
_cell.length_c   1.000
_cell.angle_alpha   90.00
_cell.angle_beta   90.00
_cell.angle_gamma   90.00
#
_symmetry.space_group_name_H-M   'P 1'
#
loop_
_entity.id
_entity.type
_entity.pdbx_description
1 polymer ?
#
loop_
_entity_poly.entity_id
_entity_poly.type
_entity_poly.pdbx_seq_one_letter_code
_entity_poly.pdbx_strand_id
1 'polypeptide(L)' 'MEDLRQTATTLLGRADVSLIDLWISYWNHGGRCHPFEFDAFIHGILVARWFDTKALASALEELSLDAAS' A
#
# COMPACT_ATOMS: atom_id res chain seq x y z
N MET A 1 1.16 12.19 1.84
CA MET A 1 2.02 10.99 1.92
C MET A 1 1.93 10.32 3.26
N GLU A 2 2.02 11.06 4.38
CA GLU A 2 1.70 10.52 5.71
C GLU A 2 0.32 9.85 5.75
N ASP A 3 -0.66 10.47 5.09
CA ASP A 3 -2.03 9.98 4.97
C ASP A 3 -2.15 8.58 4.30
N LEU A 4 -1.38 8.32 3.22
CA LEU A 4 -1.39 7.02 2.53
C LEU A 4 -0.76 5.91 3.37
N ARG A 5 0.34 6.22 4.06
CA ARG A 5 1.00 5.26 4.95
C ARG A 5 0.11 4.95 6.14
N GLN A 6 -0.53 5.96 6.74
CA GLN A 6 -1.48 5.76 7.83
C GLN A 6 -2.69 4.93 7.39
N THR A 7 -3.21 5.17 6.19
CA THR A 7 -4.31 4.39 5.61
C THR A 7 -3.89 2.94 5.38
N ALA A 8 -2.70 2.72 4.81
CA ALA A 8 -2.13 1.40 4.64
C ALA A 8 -1.95 0.65 5.98
N THR A 9 -1.35 1.29 6.98
CA THR A 9 -1.19 0.69 8.31
C THR A 9 -2.54 0.35 8.95
N THR A 10 -3.55 1.20 8.76
CA THR A 10 -4.90 0.95 9.27
C THR A 10 -5.54 -0.26 8.58
N LEU A 11 -5.39 -0.37 7.26
CA LEU A 11 -5.90 -1.49 6.47
C LEU A 11 -5.22 -2.80 6.87
N LEU A 12 -3.89 -2.80 6.98
CA LEU A 12 -3.10 -3.96 7.42
C LEU A 12 -3.44 -4.40 8.86
N GLY A 13 -3.91 -3.48 9.70
CA GLY A 13 -4.37 -3.78 11.05
C GLY A 13 -5.71 -4.54 11.10
N ARG A 14 -6.48 -4.61 10.01
CA ARG A 14 -7.81 -5.27 9.97
C ARG A 14 -7.74 -6.79 9.82
N ALA A 15 -6.55 -7.39 9.78
CA ALA A 15 -6.27 -8.84 9.63
C ALA A 15 -6.78 -9.51 8.34
N ASP A 16 -7.63 -8.87 7.56
CA ASP A 16 -8.13 -9.35 6.26
C ASP A 16 -7.15 -9.09 5.10
N VAL A 17 -6.35 -8.03 5.22
CA VAL A 17 -5.41 -7.62 4.18
C VAL A 17 -3.98 -7.79 4.68
N SER A 18 -3.21 -8.67 4.03
CA SER A 18 -1.78 -8.78 4.31
C SER A 18 -0.95 -7.75 3.53
N LEU A 19 0.29 -7.53 3.96
CA LEU A 19 1.21 -6.62 3.27
C LEU A 19 1.47 -7.07 1.82
N ILE A 20 1.48 -8.38 1.57
CA ILE A 20 1.69 -8.91 0.23
C ILE A 20 0.47 -8.69 -0.67
N ASP A 21 -0.76 -8.80 -0.14
CA ASP A 21 -1.99 -8.51 -0.90
C ASP A 21 -2.03 -7.03 -1.32
N LEU A 22 -1.68 -6.15 -0.38
CA LEU A 22 -1.56 -4.71 -0.65
C LEU A 22 -0.47 -4.42 -1.71
N TRP A 23 0.66 -5.12 -1.65
CA TRP A 23 1.72 -4.98 -2.66
C TRP A 23 1.28 -5.50 -4.03
N ILE A 24 0.55 -6.62 -4.10
CA ILE A 24 0.02 -7.19 -5.35
C ILE A 24 -0.96 -6.20 -6.00
N SER A 25 -1.90 -5.64 -5.24
CA SER A 25 -2.82 -4.62 -5.76
C SER A 25 -2.06 -3.36 -6.21
N TYR A 26 -1.09 -2.87 -5.42
CA TYR A 26 -0.21 -1.77 -5.83
C TYR A 26 0.50 -2.04 -7.17
N TRP A 27 1.02 -3.24 -7.36
CA TRP A 27 1.68 -3.64 -8.60
C TRP A 27 0.70 -3.66 -9.79
N ASN A 28 -0.53 -4.15 -9.58
CA ASN A 28 -1.58 -4.14 -10.59
C ASN A 28 -1.96 -2.72 -11.04
N HIS A 29 -1.89 -1.74 -10.13
CA HIS A 29 -2.11 -0.32 -10.43
C HIS A 29 -0.89 0.40 -11.02
N GLY A 30 0.14 -0.34 -11.43
CA GLY A 30 1.31 0.20 -12.12
C GLY A 30 2.48 0.56 -11.20
N GLY A 31 2.39 0.23 -9.91
CA GLY A 31 3.49 0.30 -8.97
C GLY A 31 4.65 -0.61 -9.39
N ARG A 32 5.90 -0.17 -9.20
CA ARG A 32 7.09 -0.88 -9.74
C ARG A 32 8.17 -1.20 -8.72
N CYS A 33 7.96 -0.90 -7.44
CA CYS A 33 8.98 -1.16 -6.44
C CYS A 33 8.97 -2.62 -5.99
N HIS A 34 10.13 -3.09 -5.56
CA HIS A 34 10.29 -4.42 -4.99
C HIS A 34 9.47 -4.55 -3.68
N PRO A 35 8.99 -5.75 -3.30
CA PRO A 35 8.25 -5.95 -2.04
C PRO A 35 8.96 -5.39 -0.80
N PHE A 36 10.28 -5.54 -0.69
CA PHE A 36 11.06 -4.96 0.41
C PHE A 36 11.11 -3.43 0.40
N GLU A 37 11.14 -2.81 -0.78
CA GLU A 37 11.09 -1.35 -0.90
C GLU A 37 9.68 -0.84 -0.56
N PHE A 38 8.65 -1.63 -0.89
CA PHE A 38 7.28 -1.35 -0.52
C PHE A 38 7.08 -1.39 1.00
N ASP A 39 7.52 -2.46 1.65
CA ASP A 39 7.51 -2.62 3.10
C ASP A 39 8.23 -1.44 3.79
N ALA A 40 9.46 -1.14 3.36
CA ALA A 40 10.23 -0.03 3.88
C ALA A 40 9.56 1.34 3.65
N PHE A 41 8.81 1.52 2.56
CA PHE A 41 8.01 2.72 2.34
C PHE A 41 6.83 2.83 3.30
N ILE A 42 6.05 1.74 3.46
CA ILE A 42 4.89 1.69 4.37
C ILE A 42 5.32 2.04 5.80
N HIS A 43 6.45 1.50 6.25
CA HIS A 43 7.01 1.76 7.58
C HIS A 43 7.81 3.07 7.69
N GLY A 44 7.85 3.87 6.64
CA GLY A 44 8.50 5.19 6.64
C GLY A 44 10.03 5.18 6.70
N ILE A 45 10.65 4.03 6.41
CA ILE A 45 12.10 3.85 6.34
C ILE A 45 12.64 4.48 5.04
N LEU A 46 11.91 4.37 3.93
CA LEU A 46 12.27 4.96 2.64
C LEU A 46 11.55 6.27 2.34
N VAL A 47 12.26 7.19 1.68
CA VAL A 47 11.71 8.47 1.21
C VAL A 47 10.94 8.26 -0.08
N ALA A 48 9.74 8.82 -0.14
CA ALA A 48 8.75 8.62 -1.19
C ALA A 48 9.13 9.08 -2.61
N ARG A 49 10.28 9.73 -2.80
CA ARG A 49 10.66 10.33 -4.10
C ARG A 49 10.67 9.31 -5.25
N TRP A 50 10.85 8.04 -4.93
CA TRP A 50 10.90 6.92 -5.88
C TRP A 50 9.66 6.03 -5.86
N PHE A 51 8.68 6.36 -5.01
CA PHE A 51 7.54 5.52 -4.73
C PHE A 51 6.30 6.03 -5.46
N ASP A 52 5.57 5.14 -6.14
CA ASP A 52 4.37 5.54 -6.86
C ASP A 52 3.18 5.66 -5.91
N THR A 53 2.98 6.87 -5.40
CA THR A 53 1.89 7.15 -4.47
C THR A 53 0.51 7.05 -5.12
N LYS A 54 0.40 7.16 -6.45
CA LYS A 54 -0.89 7.04 -7.14
C LYS A 54 -1.32 5.59 -7.20
N ALA A 55 -0.40 4.71 -7.59
CA ALA A 55 -0.66 3.27 -7.57
C ALA A 55 -1.05 2.78 -6.16
N LEU A 56 -0.40 3.29 -5.11
CA LEU A 56 -0.75 2.96 -3.73
C LEU A 56 -2.15 3.48 -3.34
N ALA A 57 -2.51 4.69 -3.75
CA ALA A 57 -3.83 5.23 -3.47
C ALA A 57 -4.94 4.37 -4.11
N SER A 58 -4.77 3.98 -5.38
CA SER A 58 -5.70 3.08 -6.08
C SER A 58 -5.81 1.71 -5.39
N ALA A 59 -4.68 1.14 -4.96
CA ALA A 59 -4.66 -0.15 -4.27
C ALA A 59 -5.39 -0.10 -2.92
N LEU A 60 -5.19 0.98 -2.16
CA LEU A 60 -5.87 1.18 -0.88
C LEU A 60 -7.38 1.37 -1.06
N GLU A 61 -7.82 2.06 -2.11
CA GLU A 61 -9.24 2.22 -2.43
C GLU A 61 -9.89 0.87 -2.78
N GLU A 62 -9.27 0.09 -3.67
CA GLU A 62 -9.74 -1.24 -4.07
C GLU A 62 -9.89 -2.16 -2.86
N LEU A 63 -8.83 -2.33 -2.07
CA LEU A 63 -8.83 -3.24 -0.93
C LEU A 63 -9.72 -2.76 0.22
N SER A 64 -9.96 -1.45 0.33
CA SER A 64 -10.92 -0.92 1.31
C SER A 64 -12.37 -1.22 0.90
N LEU A 65 -12.67 -1.27 -0.40
CA LEU A 65 -14.00 -1.66 -0.91
C LEU A 65 -14.25 -3.15 -0.74
N ASP A 66 -13.25 -3.99 -1.02
CA ASP A 66 -13.33 -5.43 -0.82
C ASP A 66 -13.49 -5.79 0.67
N ALA A 67 -12.75 -5.15 1.58
CA ALA A 67 -12.87 -5.39 3.02
C ALA A 67 -14.18 -4.86 3.64
N ALA A 68 -14.97 -4.08 2.91
CA ALA A 68 -16.28 -3.58 3.34
C ALA A 68 -17.46 -4.42 2.82
N SER A 69 -17.19 -5.40 1.96
CA SER A 69 -18.18 -6.28 1.31
C SER A 69 -18.39 -7.57 2.10
#